data_AF-A0A444RZX2-F1
#
_entry.id   AF-A0A444RZX2-F1
#
_cell.length_a   1.000
_cell.length_b   1.000
_cell.length_c   1.000
_cell.angle_alpha   90.00
_cell.angle_beta   90.00
_cell.angle_gamma   90.00
#
_symmetry.space_group_name_H-M   'P 1'
#
loop_
_entity.id
_entity.type
_entity.pdbx_description
1 polymer ?
#
loop_
_entity_poly.entity_id
_entity_poly.type
_entity_poly.pdbx_seq_one_letter_code
_entity_poly.pdbx_strand_id
1 'polypeptide(L)'
;MSVVNGVLVAIPPPEGYVVDFDNPRRNSVLTAYVVSAVGMVFALLFMLQRLYVKAFVRHSLGIDDFLLVIAWLGSIAIQVLTIRSFAHTYMVVHGWEIPFEKFQDFALVNVRCIHQLHRIHHTNLLL
;
A
#
# COMPACT_ATOMS: atom_id res chain seq x y z
N MET A 1 -7.54 -2.60 -24.09
CA MET A 1 -8.52 -1.55 -23.76
C MET A 1 -9.82 -1.88 -24.47
N SER A 2 -10.90 -2.01 -23.72
CA SER A 2 -12.25 -2.29 -24.24
C SER A 2 -13.25 -1.37 -23.56
N VAL A 3 -14.34 -1.03 -24.24
CA VAL A 3 -15.42 -0.23 -23.67
C VAL A 3 -16.51 -1.18 -23.17
N VAL A 4 -16.78 -1.13 -21.86
CA VAL A 4 -17.85 -1.91 -21.22
C VAL A 4 -18.83 -0.92 -20.61
N ASN A 5 -20.10 -0.95 -21.03
CA ASN A 5 -21.14 -0.04 -20.54
C ASN A 5 -20.75 1.46 -20.62
N GLY A 6 -20.01 1.86 -21.68
CA GLY A 6 -19.55 3.24 -21.87
C GLY A 6 -18.30 3.63 -21.07
N VAL A 7 -17.77 2.74 -20.23
CA VAL A 7 -16.54 2.96 -19.44
C VAL A 7 -15.36 2.25 -20.10
N LEU A 8 -14.25 2.96 -20.26
CA LEU A 8 -13.01 2.38 -20.75
C LEU A 8 -12.38 1.53 -19.65
N VAL A 9 -12.12 0.25 -19.94
CA VAL A 9 -11.42 -0.68 -19.05
C VAL A 9 -10.15 -1.22 -19.71
N ALA A 10 -9.16 -1.57 -18.89
CA ALA A 10 -7.86 -2.05 -19.38
C ALA A 10 -7.98 -3.45 -20.02
N ILE A 11 -8.74 -4.34 -19.38
CA ILE A 11 -8.91 -5.76 -19.72
C ILE A 11 -10.40 -6.03 -20.03
N PRO A 12 -10.72 -6.79 -21.09
CA PRO A 12 -12.11 -7.16 -21.38
C PRO A 12 -12.65 -8.17 -20.36
N PRO A 13 -13.96 -8.10 -20.03
CA PRO A 13 -14.59 -9.08 -19.15
C PRO A 13 -14.75 -10.44 -19.85
N PRO A 14 -14.78 -11.56 -19.11
CA PRO A 14 -15.14 -12.87 -19.65
C PRO A 14 -16.56 -12.89 -20.24
N GLU A 15 -16.81 -13.80 -21.19
CA GLU A 15 -18.14 -13.97 -21.77
C GLU A 15 -19.20 -14.29 -20.69
N GLY A 16 -20.31 -13.55 -20.68
CA GLY A 16 -21.39 -13.70 -19.71
C GLY A 16 -21.16 -13.03 -18.35
N TYR A 17 -20.02 -12.35 -18.13
CA TYR A 17 -19.77 -11.61 -16.88
C TYR A 17 -20.42 -10.22 -16.91
N VAL A 18 -21.36 -9.97 -15.99
CA VAL A 18 -21.98 -8.66 -15.81
C VAL A 18 -21.07 -7.79 -14.94
N VAL A 19 -20.51 -6.73 -15.53
CA VAL A 19 -19.65 -5.76 -14.84
C VAL A 19 -20.51 -4.73 -14.13
N ASP A 20 -20.33 -4.63 -12.81
CA ASP A 20 -20.90 -3.59 -11.95
C ASP A 20 -19.77 -2.69 -11.43
N PHE A 21 -19.76 -1.43 -11.88
CA PHE A 21 -18.76 -0.44 -11.48
C PHE A 21 -19.11 0.26 -10.15
N ASP A 22 -20.37 0.22 -9.73
CA ASP A 22 -20.85 0.86 -8.51
C ASP A 22 -20.59 -0.03 -7.30
N ASN A 23 -20.78 -1.34 -7.46
CA ASN A 23 -20.50 -2.33 -6.43
C ASN A 23 -19.63 -3.50 -6.95
N PRO A 24 -18.34 -3.26 -7.23
CA PRO A 24 -17.45 -4.29 -7.76
C PRO A 24 -17.27 -5.43 -6.77
N ARG A 25 -17.18 -6.66 -7.28
CA ARG A 25 -16.95 -7.83 -6.43
C ARG A 25 -15.55 -7.80 -5.84
N ARG A 26 -15.47 -7.49 -4.55
CA ARG A 26 -14.24 -7.58 -3.78
C ARG A 26 -14.19 -8.85 -2.96
N ASN A 27 -13.09 -9.59 -3.09
CA ASN A 27 -12.78 -10.68 -2.18
C ASN A 27 -11.75 -10.20 -1.13
N SER A 28 -11.69 -10.90 0.01
CA SER A 28 -10.57 -10.82 0.98
C SER A 28 -10.16 -9.44 1.51
N VAL A 29 -11.00 -8.39 1.40
CA VAL A 29 -10.69 -7.05 1.93
C VAL A 29 -10.39 -7.08 3.44
N LEU A 30 -11.24 -7.75 4.22
CA LEU A 30 -11.05 -7.90 5.67
C LEU A 30 -9.76 -8.65 5.97
N THR A 31 -9.51 -9.75 5.27
CA THR A 31 -8.29 -10.55 5.42
C THR A 31 -7.04 -9.72 5.15
N ALA A 32 -7.06 -8.88 4.11
CA ALA A 32 -5.93 -8.02 3.78
C ALA A 32 -5.63 -7.01 4.89
N TYR A 33 -6.65 -6.38 5.47
CA TYR A 33 -6.47 -5.46 6.60
C TYR A 33 -5.92 -6.18 7.84
N VAL A 34 -6.48 -7.34 8.18
CA VAL A 34 -6.05 -8.13 9.34
C VAL A 34 -4.60 -8.58 9.19
N VAL A 35 -4.24 -9.16 8.05
CA VAL A 35 -2.87 -9.63 7.79
C VAL A 35 -1.88 -8.46 7.80
N SER A 36 -2.26 -7.33 7.22
CA SER A 36 -1.43 -6.11 7.22
C SER A 36 -1.16 -5.59 8.63
N ALA A 37 -2.19 -5.53 9.48
CA ALA A 37 -2.06 -5.06 10.85
C ALA A 37 -1.24 -6.04 11.72
N VAL A 38 -1.59 -7.32 11.68
CA VAL A 38 -0.93 -8.36 12.47
C VAL A 38 0.52 -8.52 12.05
N GLY A 39 0.80 -8.57 10.75
CA GLY A 39 2.16 -8.66 10.22
C GLY A 39 3.04 -7.49 10.63
N MET A 40 2.52 -6.27 10.60
CA MET A 40 3.25 -5.07 11.02
C MET A 40 3.59 -5.08 12.52
N VAL A 41 2.66 -5.53 13.37
CA VAL A 41 2.88 -5.66 14.82
C VAL A 41 3.97 -6.69 15.10
N PHE A 42 3.93 -7.87 14.46
CA PHE A 42 4.98 -8.88 14.63
C PHE A 42 6.34 -8.38 14.14
N ALA A 43 6.39 -7.67 13.00
CA ALA A 43 7.63 -7.08 12.50
C ALA A 43 8.23 -6.08 13.51
N LEU A 44 7.40 -5.23 14.12
CA LEU A 44 7.82 -4.32 15.18
C LEU A 44 8.36 -5.07 16.40
N LEU A 45 7.65 -6.09 16.88
CA LEU A 45 8.07 -6.86 18.06
C LEU A 45 9.43 -7.54 17.86
N PHE A 46 9.64 -8.20 16.72
CA PHE A 46 10.92 -8.85 16.43
C PHE A 46 12.06 -7.84 16.23
N MET A 47 11.77 -6.69 15.62
CA MET A 47 12.75 -5.61 15.50
C MET A 47 13.15 -5.06 16.88
N LEU A 48 12.19 -4.77 17.75
CA LEU A 48 12.43 -4.28 19.11
C LEU A 48 13.21 -5.31 19.95
N GLN A 49 12.85 -6.59 19.88
CA GLN A 49 13.60 -7.66 20.54
C GLN A 49 15.08 -7.66 20.10
N ARG A 50 15.33 -7.56 18.78
CA ARG A 50 16.69 -7.54 18.24
C ARG A 50 17.47 -6.31 18.71
N LEU A 51 16.87 -5.12 18.64
CA LEU A 51 17.49 -3.88 19.09
C LEU A 51 17.79 -3.92 20.59
N TYR A 52 16.88 -4.47 21.39
CA TYR A 52 17.07 -4.62 22.84
C TYR A 52 18.30 -5.48 23.17
N VAL A 53 18.42 -6.66 22.57
CA VAL A 53 19.58 -7.56 22.80
C VAL A 53 20.88 -6.86 22.40
N LYS A 54 20.92 -6.22 21.23
CA LYS A 54 22.15 -5.58 20.75
C LYS A 54 22.53 -4.34 21.57
N ALA A 55 21.56 -3.54 22.00
CA ALA A 55 21.79 -2.32 22.78
C ALA A 55 22.16 -2.63 24.23
N PHE A 56 21.40 -3.50 24.91
CA PHE A 56 21.51 -3.70 26.36
C PHE A 56 22.30 -4.94 26.76
N VAL A 57 22.33 -6.00 25.94
CA VAL A 57 23.10 -7.22 26.27
C VAL A 57 24.49 -7.16 25.64
N ARG A 58 24.57 -6.77 24.37
CA ARG A 58 25.83 -6.72 23.62
C ARG A 58 26.53 -5.37 23.67
N HIS A 59 25.83 -4.30 24.05
CA HIS A 59 26.33 -2.91 24.03
C HIS A 59 27.02 -2.52 22.70
N SER A 60 26.50 -3.03 21.59
CA SER A 60 27.12 -2.90 20.26
C SER A 60 26.05 -2.65 19.22
N LEU A 61 25.76 -1.36 19.01
CA LEU A 61 24.93 -0.88 17.91
C LEU A 61 25.83 -0.59 16.71
N GLY A 62 25.50 -1.19 15.58
CA GLY A 62 26.19 -1.00 14.32
C GLY A 62 25.32 -0.32 13.29
N ILE A 63 25.92 0.04 12.15
CA ILE A 63 25.21 0.62 11.01
C ILE A 63 24.07 -0.29 10.54
N ASP A 64 24.24 -1.60 10.62
CA ASP A 64 23.21 -2.60 10.27
C ASP A 64 21.89 -2.39 11.04
N ASP A 65 21.94 -1.93 12.28
CA ASP A 65 20.75 -1.73 13.11
C ASP A 65 19.99 -0.47 12.71
N PHE A 66 20.72 0.58 12.30
CA PHE A 66 20.11 1.79 11.73
C PHE A 66 19.45 1.49 10.38
N LEU A 67 20.12 0.72 9.53
CA LEU A 67 19.56 0.28 8.25
C LEU A 67 18.30 -0.59 8.45
N LEU A 68 18.27 -1.43 9.48
CA LEU A 68 17.09 -2.21 9.84
C LEU A 68 15.89 -1.32 10.21
N VAL A 69 16.11 -0.28 11.01
CA VAL A 69 15.05 0.66 11.40
C VAL A 69 14.54 1.42 10.17
N ILE A 70 15.44 1.89 9.30
CA ILE A 70 15.07 2.56 8.05
C ILE A 70 14.27 1.61 7.14
N ALA A 71 14.68 0.35 7.02
CA ALA A 71 13.95 -0.65 6.23
C ALA A 71 12.55 -0.89 6.79
N TRP A 72 12.37 -0.92 8.12
CA TRP A 72 11.07 -1.02 8.74
C TRP A 72 10.20 0.22 8.50
N LEU A 73 10.75 1.43 8.55
CA LEU A 73 10.01 2.65 8.17
C LEU A 73 9.59 2.61 6.69
N GLY A 74 10.44 2.11 5.81
CA GLY A 74 10.10 1.87 4.41
C GLY A 74 8.96 0.87 4.23
N SER A 75 8.91 -0.18 5.05
CA SER A 75 7.81 -1.16 5.03
C SER A 75 6.48 -0.52 5.47
N ILE A 76 6.48 0.38 6.45
CA ILE A 76 5.29 1.16 6.84
C ILE A 76 4.79 2.00 5.66
N ALA A 77 5.68 2.69 4.96
CA ALA A 77 5.31 3.51 3.81
C ALA A 77 4.61 2.68 2.73
N ILE A 78 5.16 1.50 2.40
CA ILE A 78 4.53 0.55 1.47
C ILE A 78 3.17 0.09 2.00
N GLN A 79 3.10 -0.27 3.29
CA GLN A 79 1.88 -0.77 3.92
C GLN A 79 0.75 0.27 3.89
N VAL A 80 1.07 1.55 4.11
CA VAL A 80 0.11 2.67 4.02
C VAL A 80 -0.41 2.83 2.59
N LEU A 81 0.46 2.74 1.58
CA LEU A 81 0.06 2.81 0.18
C LEU A 81 -0.87 1.65 -0.22
N THR A 82 -0.55 0.46 0.25
CA THR A 82 -1.37 -0.74 0.09
C THR A 82 -2.75 -0.54 0.72
N ILE A 83 -2.83 -0.14 2.00
CA ILE A 83 -4.09 0.09 2.72
C ILE A 83 -4.93 1.19 2.06
N ARG A 84 -4.31 2.30 1.63
CA ARG A 84 -4.98 3.36 0.88
C ARG A 84 -5.57 2.84 -0.43
N SER A 85 -4.85 1.97 -1.13
CA SER A 85 -5.31 1.40 -2.41
C SER A 85 -6.51 0.46 -2.22
N PHE A 86 -6.59 -0.23 -1.08
CA PHE A 86 -7.79 -0.98 -0.67
C PHE A 86 -8.98 -0.05 -0.42
N ALA A 87 -8.78 1.04 0.33
CA ALA A 87 -9.84 2.00 0.67
C ALA A 87 -10.45 2.65 -0.60
N HIS A 88 -9.63 2.91 -1.62
CA HIS A 88 -10.08 3.51 -2.87
C HIS A 88 -10.56 2.51 -3.94
N THR A 89 -10.73 1.22 -3.62
CA THR A 89 -11.28 0.21 -4.55
C THR A 89 -10.35 -0.24 -5.68
N TYR A 90 -9.08 0.17 -5.68
CA TYR A 90 -8.18 -0.17 -6.79
C TYR A 90 -7.68 -1.62 -6.73
N MET A 91 -7.59 -2.17 -5.51
CA MET A 91 -7.00 -3.51 -5.28
C MET A 91 -8.05 -4.54 -4.90
N VAL A 92 -7.80 -5.77 -5.33
CA VAL A 92 -8.67 -6.96 -5.13
C VAL A 92 -10.06 -6.78 -5.76
N VAL A 93 -10.09 -6.03 -6.84
CA VAL A 93 -11.17 -5.94 -7.83
C VAL A 93 -10.62 -6.48 -9.14
N HIS A 94 -11.46 -7.14 -9.94
CA HIS A 94 -11.01 -7.65 -11.24
C HIS A 94 -10.66 -6.49 -12.18
N GLY A 95 -9.63 -6.65 -13.01
CA GLY A 95 -9.16 -5.59 -13.91
C GLY A 95 -10.20 -5.10 -14.93
N TRP A 96 -11.26 -5.87 -15.18
CA TRP A 96 -12.41 -5.50 -16.02
C TRP A 96 -13.51 -4.74 -15.27
N GLU A 97 -13.45 -4.64 -13.94
CA GLU A 97 -14.36 -3.86 -13.08
C GLU A 97 -13.71 -2.53 -12.62
N ILE A 98 -12.52 -2.19 -13.13
CA ILE A 98 -11.80 -0.97 -12.80
C ILE A 98 -11.83 0.00 -13.99
N PRO A 99 -12.43 1.20 -13.83
CA PRO A 99 -12.36 2.27 -14.82
C PRO A 99 -10.90 2.68 -15.10
N PHE A 100 -10.58 2.96 -16.36
CA PHE A 100 -9.21 3.29 -16.78
C PHE A 100 -8.62 4.49 -16.03
N GLU A 101 -9.41 5.52 -15.75
CA GLU A 101 -8.99 6.68 -14.96
C GLU A 101 -8.56 6.28 -13.54
N LYS A 102 -9.33 5.39 -12.88
CA LYS A 102 -8.98 4.86 -11.56
C LYS A 102 -7.73 3.99 -11.60
N PHE A 103 -7.51 3.26 -12.70
CA PHE A 103 -6.30 2.49 -12.92
C PHE A 103 -5.06 3.39 -13.09
N GLN A 104 -5.21 4.51 -13.81
CA GLN A 104 -4.16 5.52 -13.94
C GLN A 104 -3.86 6.18 -12.59
N ASP A 105 -4.88 6.51 -11.81
CA ASP A 105 -4.70 7.06 -10.46
C ASP A 105 -3.95 6.09 -9.54
N PHE A 106 -4.26 4.79 -9.59
CA PHE A 106 -3.50 3.77 -8.86
C PHE A 106 -2.02 3.75 -9.28
N ALA A 107 -1.73 3.76 -10.58
CA ALA A 107 -0.36 3.80 -11.09
C ALA A 107 0.37 5.09 -10.65
N LEU A 108 -0.32 6.23 -10.67
CA LEU A 108 0.24 7.53 -10.28
C LEU A 108 0.41 7.68 -8.77
N VAL A 109 -0.48 7.14 -7.94
CA VAL A 109 -0.39 7.22 -6.47
C VAL A 109 0.86 6.52 -5.95
N ASN A 110 1.23 5.38 -6.54
CA ASN A 110 2.47 4.68 -6.21
C ASN A 110 3.72 5.53 -6.50
N VAL A 111 3.66 6.42 -7.50
CA VAL A 111 4.75 7.36 -7.83
C VAL A 111 4.65 8.67 -7.03
N ARG A 112 3.43 9.16 -6.75
CA ARG A 112 3.17 10.43 -6.05
C ARG A 112 3.41 10.40 -4.55
N CYS A 113 3.50 9.22 -3.91
CA CYS A 113 3.83 9.16 -2.49
C CYS A 113 5.19 9.82 -2.17
N ILE A 114 6.16 9.71 -3.07
CA ILE A 114 7.45 10.41 -2.97
C ILE A 114 7.27 11.93 -3.11
N HIS A 115 6.33 12.37 -3.95
CA HIS A 115 6.03 13.78 -4.18
C HIS A 115 5.23 14.44 -3.02
N GLN A 116 4.38 13.69 -2.31
CA GLN A 116 3.70 14.20 -1.11
C GLN A 116 4.65 14.38 0.08
N LEU A 117 5.64 13.50 0.27
CA LEU A 117 6.69 13.67 1.29
C LEU A 117 7.51 14.96 1.05
N HIS A 118 7.80 15.30 -0.22
CA HIS A 118 8.45 16.56 -0.57
C HIS A 118 7.57 17.79 -0.25
N ARG A 119 6.25 17.69 -0.45
CA ARG A 119 5.31 18.80 -0.15
C ARG A 119 5.15 19.05 1.36
N ILE A 120 5.20 18.00 2.18
CA ILE A 120 5.14 18.12 3.66
C ILE A 120 6.41 18.81 4.19
N HIS A 121 7.58 18.53 3.61
CA HIS A 121 8.83 19.21 3.98
C HIS A 121 8.79 20.73 3.69
N HIS A 122 8.17 21.15 2.59
CA HIS A 122 8.04 22.59 2.28
C HIS A 122 7.05 23.34 3.17
N THR A 123 6.05 22.67 3.73
CA THR A 123 5.02 23.33 4.54
C THR A 123 5.49 23.57 5.99
N ASN A 124 6.42 22.74 6.48
CA ASN A 124 7.05 22.90 7.81
C ASN A 124 8.22 23.91 7.86
N LEU A 125 8.58 24.52 6.74
CA LEU A 125 9.64 25.56 6.66
C LEU A 125 9.08 26.99 6.65
N LEU A 126 7.75 27.13 6.76
CA LEU A 126 7.03 28.41 6.75
C LEU A 126 6.28 28.69 8.08
N LEU A 127 6.55 27.89 9.12
CA LEU A 127 6.19 28.12 10.53
C LEU A 127 7.48 28.21 11.34
#